data_AF-A0A5C3MCS7-F1
#
_entry.id   AF-A0A5C3MCS7-F1
#
_cell.length_a   1.000
_cell.length_b   1.000
_cell.length_c   1.000
_cell.angle_alpha   90.00
_cell.angle_beta   90.00
_cell.angle_gamma   90.00
#
_symmetry.space_group_name_H-M   'P 1'
#
loop_
_entity.id
_entity.type
_entity.pdbx_description
1 polymer ?
#
loop_
_entity_poly.entity_id
_entity_poly.type
_entity_poly.pdbx_seq_one_letter_code
_entity_poly.pdbx_strand_id
1 'polypeptide(L)'
;MASLFPLGSEGPVLPRFKTLLVKGPYHASAPIHLSVSHLSEAENNSVLFITPSRKSLKSALISFNDNWVTKNATTGHVASLLSRVSMFYPPSPAHLCMLLSLFQLPDASLGRANPKTIIATIPSLLVIHELSEYFRDDEARGSDK
;
A
#
# COMPACT_ATOMS: atom_id res chain seq x y z
N MET A 1 -5.74 11.86 11.00
CA MET A 1 -5.09 10.72 11.67
C MET A 1 -5.42 9.46 10.87
N ALA A 2 -4.42 8.65 10.55
CA ALA A 2 -4.58 7.46 9.72
C ALA A 2 -5.53 6.43 10.35
N SER A 3 -6.35 5.79 9.52
CA SER A 3 -7.34 4.80 9.94
C SER A 3 -7.46 3.68 8.91
N LEU A 4 -7.68 2.45 9.39
CA LEU A 4 -8.01 1.28 8.55
C LEU A 4 -9.50 1.26 8.14
N PHE A 5 -10.28 2.22 8.63
CA PHE A 5 -11.72 2.30 8.47
C PHE A 5 -12.11 3.48 7.58
N PRO A 6 -13.32 3.44 6.99
CA PRO A 6 -13.81 4.51 6.13
C PRO A 6 -13.66 5.91 6.72
N LEU A 7 -13.29 6.88 5.87
CA LEU A 7 -13.28 8.29 6.27
C LEU A 7 -14.65 8.71 6.79
N GLY A 8 -14.66 9.38 7.94
CA GLY A 8 -15.89 9.85 8.61
C GLY A 8 -16.66 8.77 9.38
N SER A 9 -16.15 7.54 9.45
CA SER A 9 -16.69 6.53 10.37
C SER A 9 -16.19 6.76 11.80
N GLU A 10 -16.95 6.29 12.80
CA GLU A 10 -16.53 6.24 14.22
C GLU A 10 -15.50 5.12 14.50
N GLY A 11 -14.81 4.65 13.45
CA GLY A 11 -13.81 3.60 13.56
C GLY A 11 -12.59 4.02 14.36
N PRO A 12 -11.88 3.07 14.98
CA PRO A 12 -10.67 3.38 15.74
C PRO A 12 -9.58 3.94 14.82
N VAL A 13 -8.91 4.95 15.35
CA VAL A 13 -7.80 5.63 14.69
C VAL A 13 -6.49 4.98 15.09
N LEU A 14 -5.54 4.89 14.16
CA LEU A 14 -4.23 4.36 14.45
C LEU A 14 -3.40 5.36 15.29
N PRO A 15 -2.58 4.87 16.23
CA PRO A 15 -1.61 5.74 16.92
C PRO A 15 -0.60 6.30 15.91
N ARG A 16 0.14 7.34 16.29
CA ARG A 16 1.26 7.80 15.44
C ARG A 16 2.29 6.69 15.29
N PHE A 17 2.72 6.41 14.06
CA PHE A 17 3.71 5.38 13.77
C PHE A 17 4.75 5.87 12.76
N LYS A 18 5.97 5.35 12.90
CA LYS A 18 6.96 5.33 11.81
C LYS A 18 6.85 4.03 11.00
N THR A 19 6.60 2.94 11.72
CA THR A 19 6.36 1.60 11.17
C THR A 19 5.23 0.98 11.97
N LEU A 20 4.30 0.31 11.29
CA LEU A 20 3.18 -0.39 11.91
C LEU A 20 3.03 -1.75 11.23
N LEU A 21 3.00 -2.81 12.04
CA LEU A 21 2.63 -4.15 11.59
C LEU A 21 1.19 -4.42 12.01
N VAL A 22 0.32 -4.63 11.02
CA VAL A 22 -1.05 -5.08 11.22
C VAL A 22 -1.09 -6.57 10.92
N LYS A 23 -1.61 -7.36 11.87
CA LYS A 23 -1.75 -8.81 11.74
C LYS A 23 -3.18 -9.25 12.04
N GLY A 24 -3.59 -10.36 11.45
CA GLY A 24 -4.91 -10.95 11.64
C GLY A 24 -5.89 -10.55 10.54
N PRO A 25 -7.18 -10.92 10.68
CA PRO A 25 -8.19 -10.61 9.69
C PRO A 25 -8.47 -9.10 9.66
N TYR A 26 -8.33 -8.48 8.49
CA TYR A 26 -8.76 -7.12 8.21
C TYR A 26 -9.59 -7.10 6.93
N HIS A 27 -10.40 -6.07 6.75
CA HIS A 27 -11.22 -5.91 5.55
C HIS A 27 -10.34 -5.69 4.32
N ALA A 28 -10.71 -6.27 3.18
CA ALA A 28 -9.91 -6.16 1.94
C ALA A 28 -9.67 -4.70 1.49
N SER A 29 -10.57 -3.78 1.86
CA SER A 29 -10.46 -2.34 1.58
C SER A 29 -9.68 -1.56 2.65
N ALA A 30 -9.30 -2.15 3.78
CA ALA A 30 -8.61 -1.45 4.87
C ALA A 30 -7.31 -0.75 4.43
N PRO A 31 -6.46 -1.34 3.57
CA PRO A 31 -5.29 -0.63 3.04
C PRO A 31 -5.64 0.60 2.17
N ILE A 32 -6.81 0.60 1.51
CA ILE A 32 -7.30 1.75 0.75
C ILE A 32 -7.73 2.84 1.72
N HIS A 33 -8.50 2.49 2.75
CA HIS A 33 -8.91 3.45 3.80
C HIS A 33 -7.71 4.07 4.51
N LEU A 34 -6.67 3.27 4.77
CA LEU A 34 -5.40 3.75 5.30
C LEU A 34 -4.76 4.80 4.39
N SER A 35 -4.69 4.49 3.10
CA SER A 35 -4.11 5.38 2.10
C SER A 35 -4.89 6.69 2.02
N VAL A 36 -6.22 6.60 1.91
CA VAL A 36 -7.10 7.76 1.80
C VAL A 36 -7.06 8.63 3.06
N SER A 37 -7.15 8.02 4.25
CA SER A 37 -7.11 8.76 5.52
C SER A 37 -5.77 9.48 5.73
N HIS A 38 -4.65 8.82 5.44
CA HIS A 38 -3.32 9.43 5.47
C HIS A 38 -3.18 10.60 4.47
N LEU A 39 -3.71 10.43 3.27
CA LEU A 39 -3.66 11.44 2.21
C LEU A 39 -4.57 12.64 2.47
N SER A 40 -5.61 12.48 3.28
CA SER A 40 -6.50 13.56 3.69
C SER A 40 -5.86 14.54 4.68
N GLU A 41 -4.75 14.15 5.33
CA GLU A 41 -4.09 15.00 6.33
C GLU A 41 -3.24 16.11 5.72
N ALA A 42 -2.66 15.90 4.53
CA ALA A 42 -1.84 16.90 3.86
C ALA A 42 -1.89 16.74 2.33
N GLU A 43 -1.90 17.88 1.63
CA GLU A 43 -2.01 17.95 0.16
C GLU A 43 -0.75 17.44 -0.56
N ASN A 44 0.40 17.47 0.10
CA ASN A 44 1.67 16.99 -0.46
C ASN A 44 1.98 15.53 -0.12
N ASN A 45 1.11 14.85 0.63
CA ASN A 45 1.30 13.44 0.91
C ASN A 45 1.09 12.60 -0.36
N SER A 46 1.91 11.57 -0.52
CA SER A 46 1.72 10.50 -1.49
C SER A 46 1.93 9.15 -0.81
N VAL A 47 1.31 8.11 -1.36
CA VAL A 47 1.37 6.74 -0.83
C VAL A 47 1.97 5.82 -1.88
N LEU A 48 2.90 4.99 -1.44
CA LEU A 48 3.44 3.90 -2.22
C LEU A 48 2.85 2.58 -1.70
N PHE A 49 2.13 1.87 -2.54
CA PHE A 49 1.43 0.64 -2.22
C PHE A 49 2.08 -0.54 -2.94
N ILE A 50 2.47 -1.57 -2.20
CA ILE A 50 3.08 -2.78 -2.74
C ILE A 50 2.20 -3.97 -2.38
N THR A 51 1.85 -4.80 -3.36
CA THR A 51 1.06 -6.01 -3.12
C THR A 51 1.44 -7.15 -4.07
N PRO A 52 1.42 -8.42 -3.63
CA PRO A 52 1.82 -9.55 -4.46
C PRO A 52 1.08 -9.69 -5.79
N SER A 53 -0.23 -9.42 -5.79
CA SER A 53 -1.07 -9.71 -6.94
C SER A 53 -2.19 -8.70 -7.14
N ARG A 54 -2.14 -8.00 -8.27
CA ARG A 54 -3.24 -7.13 -8.73
C ARG A 54 -4.55 -7.88 -8.85
N LYS A 55 -4.50 -9.14 -9.33
CA LYS A 55 -5.68 -9.98 -9.53
C LYS A 55 -6.30 -10.37 -8.18
N SER A 56 -5.48 -10.79 -7.23
CA SER A 56 -5.93 -11.17 -5.88
C SER A 56 -6.59 -9.97 -5.18
N LEU A 57 -5.90 -8.83 -5.14
CA LEU A 57 -6.43 -7.60 -4.55
C LEU A 57 -7.75 -7.17 -5.20
N LYS A 58 -7.82 -7.14 -6.55
CA LYS A 58 -9.04 -6.78 -7.27
C LYS A 58 -10.19 -7.73 -6.91
N SER A 59 -9.95 -9.03 -6.90
CA SER A 59 -10.96 -10.03 -6.56
C SER A 59 -11.45 -9.87 -5.12
N ALA A 60 -10.53 -9.63 -4.18
CA ALA A 60 -10.86 -9.42 -2.77
C ALA A 60 -11.71 -8.15 -2.57
N LEU A 61 -11.36 -7.04 -3.25
CA LEU A 61 -12.14 -5.80 -3.20
C LEU A 61 -13.54 -5.95 -3.78
N ILE A 62 -13.68 -6.63 -4.92
CA ILE A 62 -14.99 -6.91 -5.53
C ILE A 62 -15.84 -7.80 -4.62
N SER A 63 -15.24 -8.86 -4.08
CA SER A 63 -15.93 -9.81 -3.18
C SER A 63 -16.39 -9.15 -1.88
N PHE A 64 -15.55 -8.30 -1.29
CA PHE A 64 -15.88 -7.58 -0.06
C PHE A 64 -16.98 -6.51 -0.28
N ASN A 65 -17.09 -5.96 -1.50
CA ASN A 65 -18.11 -5.00 -1.90
C ASN A 65 -18.30 -3.86 -0.88
N ASP A 66 -17.23 -3.12 -0.63
CA ASP A 66 -17.25 -2.01 0.33
C ASP A 66 -18.18 -0.89 -0.13
N ASN A 67 -19.29 -0.72 0.57
CA ASN A 67 -20.29 0.33 0.30
C ASN A 67 -19.68 1.74 0.31
N TRP A 68 -18.70 2.00 1.17
CA TRP A 68 -18.06 3.32 1.22
C TRP A 68 -17.23 3.55 -0.05
N VAL A 69 -16.45 2.56 -0.49
CA VAL A 69 -15.63 2.67 -1.70
C VAL A 69 -16.53 2.86 -2.91
N THR A 70 -17.58 2.05 -3.04
CA THR A 70 -18.55 2.14 -4.15
C THR A 70 -19.23 3.51 -4.23
N LYS A 71 -19.56 4.12 -3.08
CA LYS A 71 -20.21 5.44 -3.03
C LYS A 71 -19.24 6.62 -3.22
N ASN A 72 -18.02 6.50 -2.72
CA ASN A 72 -17.12 7.65 -2.58
C ASN A 72 -15.96 7.65 -3.59
N ALA A 73 -15.54 6.50 -4.13
CA ALA A 73 -14.35 6.42 -4.99
C ALA A 73 -14.47 7.24 -6.29
N THR A 74 -15.69 7.54 -6.73
CA THR A 74 -15.98 8.36 -7.92
C THR A 74 -16.16 9.84 -7.61
N THR A 75 -16.14 10.23 -6.33
CA THR A 75 -16.18 11.65 -5.95
C THR A 75 -14.86 12.34 -6.29
N GLY A 76 -14.92 13.58 -6.77
CA GLY A 76 -13.70 14.32 -7.17
C GLY A 76 -12.67 14.42 -6.05
N HIS A 77 -13.14 14.56 -4.80
CA HIS A 77 -12.26 14.59 -3.63
C HIS A 77 -11.49 13.27 -3.45
N VAL A 78 -12.19 12.13 -3.34
CA VAL A 78 -11.53 10.83 -3.12
C VAL A 78 -10.73 10.40 -4.35
N ALA A 79 -11.20 10.68 -5.56
CA ALA A 79 -10.43 10.42 -6.78
C ALA A 79 -9.11 11.21 -6.81
N SER A 80 -9.12 12.46 -6.34
CA SER A 80 -7.90 13.27 -6.16
C SER A 80 -6.97 12.72 -5.06
N LEU A 81 -7.53 12.15 -3.98
CA LEU A 81 -6.70 11.43 -3.01
C LEU A 81 -6.07 10.19 -3.68
N LEU A 82 -6.87 9.33 -4.33
CA LEU A 82 -6.42 8.08 -4.92
C LEU A 82 -5.41 8.26 -6.06
N SER A 83 -5.45 9.39 -6.79
CA SER A 83 -4.45 9.70 -7.83
C SER A 83 -3.02 9.85 -7.28
N ARG A 84 -2.88 10.11 -5.97
CA ARG A 84 -1.61 10.21 -5.25
C ARG A 84 -1.14 8.86 -4.66
N VAL A 85 -1.83 7.77 -4.98
CA VAL A 85 -1.43 6.40 -4.62
C VAL A 85 -0.74 5.73 -5.82
N SER A 86 0.53 5.41 -5.67
CA SER A 86 1.28 4.62 -6.66
C SER A 86 1.30 3.15 -6.24
N MET A 87 0.93 2.23 -7.13
CA MET A 87 0.85 0.80 -6.81
C MET A 87 1.86 -0.04 -7.61
N PHE A 88 2.61 -0.89 -6.92
CA PHE A 88 3.49 -1.90 -7.51
C PHE A 88 3.03 -3.32 -7.15
N TYR A 89 3.26 -4.24 -8.09
CA TYR A 89 2.79 -5.61 -8.02
C TYR A 89 3.93 -6.62 -8.23
N PRO A 90 4.93 -6.71 -7.33
CA PRO A 90 6.01 -7.66 -7.50
C PRO A 90 5.45 -9.09 -7.35
N PRO A 91 5.59 -9.97 -8.37
CA PRO A 91 4.92 -11.27 -8.36
C PRO A 91 5.66 -12.34 -7.53
N SER A 92 6.91 -12.10 -7.10
CA SER A 92 7.69 -13.06 -6.31
C SER A 92 8.57 -12.36 -5.26
N PRO A 93 9.09 -13.10 -4.27
CA PRO A 93 9.96 -12.52 -3.23
C PRO A 93 11.20 -11.83 -3.84
N ALA A 94 11.80 -12.43 -4.87
CA ALA A 94 12.94 -11.86 -5.57
C ALA A 94 12.60 -10.50 -6.23
N HIS A 95 11.42 -10.38 -6.83
CA HIS A 95 10.96 -9.11 -7.40
C HIS A 95 10.70 -8.06 -6.32
N LEU A 96 10.15 -8.46 -5.17
CA LEU A 96 9.97 -7.56 -4.03
C LEU A 96 11.34 -7.07 -3.52
N CYS A 97 12.29 -7.97 -3.28
CA CYS A 97 13.64 -7.62 -2.83
C CYS A 97 14.37 -6.70 -3.81
N MET A 98 14.24 -6.97 -5.12
CA MET A 98 14.78 -6.11 -6.16
C MET A 98 14.16 -4.72 -6.10
N LEU A 99 12.82 -4.63 -6.06
CA LEU A 99 12.10 -3.35 -5.98
C LEU A 99 12.51 -2.55 -4.74
N LEU A 100 12.57 -3.20 -3.58
CA LEU A 100 12.97 -2.56 -2.32
C LEU A 100 14.43 -2.07 -2.37
N SER A 101 15.33 -2.85 -2.98
CA SER A 101 16.74 -2.45 -3.17
C SER A 101 16.91 -1.26 -4.12
N LEU A 102 15.95 -1.02 -5.01
CA LEU A 102 15.95 0.14 -5.90
C LEU A 102 15.46 1.41 -5.22
N PHE A 103 14.82 1.32 -4.06
CA PHE A 103 14.43 2.52 -3.30
C PHE A 103 15.66 3.12 -2.65
N GLN A 104 16.08 4.24 -3.21
CA GLN A 104 17.16 5.05 -2.70
C GLN A 104 16.61 6.45 -2.44
N LEU A 105 17.04 7.05 -1.34
CA LEU A 105 16.85 8.48 -1.16
C LEU A 105 17.78 9.19 -2.16
N PRO A 106 17.33 10.28 -2.80
CA PRO A 106 18.20 11.07 -3.64
C PRO A 106 19.32 11.64 -2.77
N ASP A 107 20.48 11.00 -2.80
CA ASP A 107 21.70 11.47 -2.16
C ASP A 107 22.47 12.31 -3.19
N ALA A 108 22.79 13.56 -2.84
CA ALA A 108 23.54 14.45 -3.72
C ALA A 108 24.94 13.91 -4.08
N SER A 109 25.42 12.91 -3.33
CA SER A 109 26.75 12.30 -3.49
C SER A 109 26.81 11.09 -4.44
N LEU A 110 25.68 10.43 -4.71
CA LEU A 110 25.61 9.26 -5.59
C LEU A 110 25.11 9.72 -6.96
N GLY A 111 26.02 9.72 -7.95
CA GLY A 111 25.81 10.27 -9.29
C GLY A 111 24.44 9.96 -9.93
N ARG A 112 23.93 10.96 -10.67
CA ARG A 112 22.66 11.01 -11.43
C ARG A 112 21.84 9.71 -11.42
N ALA A 113 20.85 9.64 -10.53
CA ALA A 113 19.78 8.66 -10.60
C ALA A 113 19.15 8.66 -12.01
N ASN A 114 18.88 7.46 -12.55
CA ASN A 114 18.28 7.34 -13.88
C ASN A 114 16.88 7.95 -13.83
N PRO A 115 16.54 8.96 -14.66
CA PRO A 115 15.23 9.61 -14.60
C PRO A 115 14.07 8.65 -14.85
N LYS A 116 14.31 7.49 -15.47
CA LYS A 116 13.30 6.43 -15.65
C LYS A 116 12.98 5.63 -14.39
N THR A 117 13.82 5.74 -13.34
CA THR A 117 13.67 5.00 -12.08
C THR A 117 13.35 5.92 -10.90
N ILE A 118 13.14 7.22 -11.15
CA ILE A 118 12.78 8.20 -10.12
C ILE A 118 11.28 8.23 -9.96
N ILE A 119 10.81 8.05 -8.74
CA ILE A 119 9.42 8.35 -8.38
C ILE A 119 9.32 9.88 -8.26
N ALA A 120 8.32 10.47 -8.92
CA ALA A 120 8.16 11.93 -9.00
C ALA A 120 8.06 12.62 -7.63
N THR A 121 7.63 11.90 -6.60
CA THR A 121 7.45 12.42 -5.24
C THR A 121 7.89 11.36 -4.23
N ILE A 122 8.58 11.80 -3.18
CA ILE A 122 8.94 10.91 -2.06
C ILE A 122 7.66 10.50 -1.35
N PRO A 123 7.35 9.19 -1.24
CA PRO A 123 6.14 8.73 -0.56
C PRO A 123 6.22 9.03 0.93
N SER A 124 5.16 9.62 1.45
CA SER A 124 4.97 9.88 2.88
C SER A 124 4.53 8.63 3.65
N LEU A 125 4.04 7.61 2.96
CA LEU A 125 3.62 6.33 3.52
C LEU A 125 3.96 5.20 2.54
N LEU A 126 4.57 4.13 3.05
CA LEU A 126 4.81 2.88 2.33
C LEU A 126 3.90 1.79 2.92
N VAL A 127 3.04 1.21 2.09
CA VAL A 127 2.14 0.11 2.45
C VAL A 127 2.64 -1.16 1.79
N ILE A 128 3.01 -2.17 2.58
CA ILE A 128 3.37 -3.51 2.11
C ILE A 128 2.23 -4.45 2.49
N HIS A 129 1.37 -4.75 1.52
CA HIS A 129 0.15 -5.54 1.70
C HIS A 129 0.41 -7.02 1.45
N GLU A 130 -0.10 -7.88 2.33
CA GLU A 130 -0.02 -9.35 2.21
C GLU A 130 1.42 -9.89 2.04
N LEU A 131 2.37 -9.37 2.82
CA LEU A 131 3.77 -9.81 2.77
C LEU A 131 3.92 -11.33 2.98
N SER A 132 3.03 -11.94 3.76
CA SER A 132 3.00 -13.39 4.01
C SER A 132 2.77 -14.21 2.75
N GLU A 133 2.05 -13.71 1.73
CA GLU A 133 1.81 -14.47 0.49
C GLU A 133 3.10 -14.83 -0.24
N TYR A 134 4.15 -14.03 -0.10
CA TYR A 134 5.46 -14.30 -0.70
C TYR A 134 6.15 -15.55 -0.14
N PHE A 135 5.81 -15.98 1.08
CA PHE A 135 6.52 -17.05 1.78
C PHE A 135 5.72 -18.35 1.91
N ARG A 136 4.49 -18.41 1.36
CA ARG A 136 3.60 -19.58 1.49
C ARG A 136 4.13 -20.83 0.78
N ASP A 137 4.85 -20.66 -0.34
CA ASP A 137 5.34 -21.78 -1.14
C ASP A 137 6.62 -22.42 -0.56
N ASP A 138 7.37 -21.70 0.27
CA ASP A 138 8.59 -22.21 0.91
C ASP A 138 8.26 -23.14 2.10
N GLU A 139 7.15 -22.92 2.81
CA GLU A 139 6.73 -23.79 3.92
C GLU A 139 6.30 -25.19 3.45
N ALA A 140 5.72 -25.31 2.25
CA ALA A 140 5.33 -26.60 1.67
C ALA A 140 6.52 -27.49 1.28
N ARG A 141 7.72 -26.92 1.15
CA ARG A 141 8.96 -27.66 0.84
C ARG A 141 9.79 -28.00 2.08
N GLY A 142 9.44 -27.45 3.25
CA GLY A 142 10.18 -27.62 4.50
C GLY A 142 9.70 -28.78 5.38
N SER A 143 8.55 -29.41 5.06
CA SER A 143 7.93 -30.49 5.85
C SER A 143 8.37 -31.92 5.49
N ASP A 144 9.39 -32.07 4.64
CA ASP A 144 9.96 -33.36 4.21
C ASP A 144 11.34 -33.66 4.86
N LYS A 145 11.55 -33.23 6.12
CA LYS A 145 12.75 -33.59 6.89
C LYS A 145 12.43 -34.18 8.24
#